data_AF-A0A2I0NA37-F1
#
_entry.id   AF-A0A2I0NA37-F1
#
_cell.length_a   1.000
_cell.length_b   1.000
_cell.length_c   1.000
_cell.angle_alpha   90.00
_cell.angle_beta   90.00
_cell.angle_gamma   90.00
#
_symmetry.space_group_name_H-M   'P 1'
#
loop_
_entity.id
_entity.type
_entity.pdbx_description
1 polymer ?
#
loop_
_entity_poly.entity_id
_entity_poly.type
_entity_poly.pdbx_seq_one_letter_code
_entity_poly.pdbx_strand_id
1 'polypeptide(L)'
;MFTIVKEYERAIKFRFGRFVKVMNPGIRLVVPFIHESRKVDLRTITQDVSQQKCITKDNVTITINAVVYYKVSDAKKAALEVKDCFFAVTQLAQTTLRNSLVGFKLDE
;
A
#
# COMPACT_ATOMS: atom_id res chain seq x y z
N MET A 1 28.89 -1.90 3.15
CA MET A 1 28.06 -3.01 2.66
C MET A 1 27.34 -2.54 1.39
N PHE A 2 27.13 -3.40 0.40
CA PHE A 2 26.43 -3.02 -0.83
C PHE A 2 25.02 -3.59 -0.79
N THR A 3 24.02 -2.81 -1.22
CA THR A 3 22.66 -3.29 -1.43
C THR A 3 22.37 -3.29 -2.92
N ILE A 4 21.76 -4.36 -3.39
CA ILE A 4 21.29 -4.48 -4.76
C ILE A 4 19.82 -4.07 -4.78
N VAL A 5 19.50 -3.05 -5.56
CA VAL A 5 18.13 -2.59 -5.80
C VAL A 5 17.69 -3.16 -7.14
N LYS A 6 16.62 -3.96 -7.13
CA LYS A 6 16.10 -4.57 -8.36
C LYS A 6 15.39 -3.51 -9.22
N GLU A 7 15.20 -3.79 -10.51
CA GLU A 7 14.63 -2.83 -11.46
C GLU A 7 13.23 -2.35 -11.06
N TYR A 8 12.44 -3.28 -10.53
CA TYR A 8 11.08 -3.07 -10.06
C TYR A 8 10.98 -2.50 -8.64
N GLU A 9 12.12 -2.31 -7.96
CA GLU A 9 12.19 -1.74 -6.63
C GLU A 9 12.78 -0.32 -6.68
N ARG A 10 12.46 0.47 -5.66
CA ARG A 10 13.19 1.70 -5.34
C ARG A 10 13.63 1.63 -3.90
N ALA A 11 14.90 1.96 -3.64
CA ALA A 11 15.40 2.03 -2.29
C ALA A 11 15.46 3.48 -1.83
N ILE A 12 15.09 3.75 -0.59
CA ILE A 12 15.12 5.07 -0.01
C ILE A 12 16.26 5.10 0.98
N LYS A 13 17.20 6.03 0.76
CA LYS A 13 18.37 6.20 1.61
C LYS A 13 18.07 7.17 2.72
N PHE A 14 18.23 6.69 3.95
CA PHE A 14 18.27 7.51 5.14
C PHE A 14 19.70 7.65 5.62
N ARG A 15 20.05 8.81 6.16
CA ARG A 15 21.32 9.08 6.84
C ARG A 15 20.99 9.68 8.20
N PHE A 16 21.36 8.99 9.28
CA PHE A 16 21.03 9.40 10.65
C PHE A 16 19.55 9.84 10.82
N GLY A 17 18.62 9.06 10.25
CA GLY A 17 17.19 9.35 10.29
C GLY A 17 16.69 10.42 9.31
N ARG A 18 17.55 11.11 8.57
CA ARG A 18 17.15 12.08 7.53
C ARG A 18 17.08 11.44 6.15
N PHE A 19 16.04 11.74 5.41
CA PHE A 19 15.93 11.37 3.99
C PHE A 19 17.06 12.04 3.20
N VAL A 20 17.79 11.24 2.41
CA VAL A 20 18.85 11.75 1.52
C VAL A 20 18.36 11.76 0.07
N LYS A 21 17.98 10.58 -0.44
CA LYS A 21 17.53 10.42 -1.83
C LYS A 21 16.82 9.10 -2.06
N VAL A 22 16.03 9.06 -3.13
CA VAL A 22 15.56 7.81 -3.74
C VAL A 22 16.68 7.26 -4.63
N MET A 23 16.93 5.97 -4.50
CA MET A 23 17.96 5.22 -5.19
C MET A 23 17.31 4.41 -6.31
N ASN A 24 17.68 4.75 -7.54
CA ASN A 24 17.34 3.97 -8.73
C ASN A 24 18.03 2.59 -8.70
N PRO A 25 17.54 1.63 -9.51
CA PRO A 25 18.05 0.26 -9.59
C PRO A 25 19.55 0.17 -9.80
N GLY A 26 20.13 -0.94 -9.34
CA GLY A 26 21.55 -1.24 -9.45
C GLY A 26 22.25 -1.39 -8.10
N ILE A 27 23.57 -1.54 -8.16
CA ILE A 27 24.43 -1.71 -6.98
C ILE A 27 24.61 -0.36 -6.30
N ARG A 28 24.33 -0.31 -5.00
CA ARG A 28 24.44 0.91 -4.24
C ARG A 28 25.16 0.72 -2.91
N LEU A 29 26.02 1.67 -2.60
CA LEU A 29 26.86 1.65 -1.41
C LEU A 29 26.10 2.21 -0.20
N VAL A 30 25.94 1.36 0.82
CA VAL A 30 25.29 1.68 2.09
C VAL A 30 26.31 1.41 3.20
N VAL A 31 26.76 2.48 3.85
CA VAL A 31 27.71 2.38 4.95
C VAL A 31 26.92 1.92 6.19
N PRO A 32 27.22 0.75 6.78
CA PRO A 32 26.57 0.31 8.01
C PRO A 32 26.81 1.37 9.10
N PHE A 33 25.88 1.53 10.05
CA PHE A 33 25.85 2.60 11.08
C PHE A 33 25.37 3.99 10.64
N ILE A 34 25.77 4.47 9.45
CA ILE A 34 25.43 5.83 9.02
C ILE A 34 24.16 5.83 8.15
N HIS A 35 24.02 4.82 7.31
CA HIS A 35 23.01 4.76 6.28
C HIS A 35 22.05 3.59 6.51
N GLU A 36 20.76 3.88 6.39
CA GLU A 36 19.70 2.88 6.34
C GLU A 36 19.05 2.93 4.96
N SER A 37 18.61 1.77 4.45
CA SER A 37 17.92 1.68 3.16
C SER A 37 16.63 0.89 3.29
N ARG A 38 15.49 1.52 2.95
CA ARG A 38 14.18 0.84 2.87
C ARG A 38 13.82 0.61 1.40
N LYS A 39 13.52 -0.63 1.02
CA LYS A 39 13.09 -0.95 -0.34
C LYS A 39 11.56 -0.88 -0.44
N VAL A 40 11.07 -0.35 -1.56
CA VAL A 40 9.66 -0.25 -1.90
C VAL A 40 9.47 -0.87 -3.28
N ASP A 41 8.54 -1.80 -3.39
CA ASP A 41 8.16 -2.42 -4.66
C ASP A 41 7.20 -1.48 -5.43
N LEU A 42 7.42 -1.32 -6.73
CA LEU A 42 6.60 -0.50 -7.62
C LEU A 42 5.59 -1.33 -8.44
N ARG A 43 5.59 -2.66 -8.28
CA ARG A 43 4.67 -3.54 -8.99
C ARG A 43 3.23 -3.33 -8.52
N THR A 44 2.29 -3.74 -9.38
CA THR A 44 0.90 -3.86 -8.98
C THR A 44 0.76 -5.03 -8.03
N ILE A 45 0.20 -4.77 -6.86
CA ILE A 45 -0.09 -5.76 -5.84
C ILE A 45 -1.60 -5.87 -5.71
N THR A 46 -2.07 -7.10 -5.53
CA THR A 46 -3.46 -7.42 -5.24
C THR A 46 -3.64 -7.59 -3.75
N GLN A 47 -4.60 -6.87 -3.18
CA GLN A 47 -4.95 -6.99 -1.77
C GLN A 47 -6.43 -7.30 -1.65
N ASP A 48 -6.73 -8.38 -0.93
CA ASP A 48 -8.08 -8.74 -0.58
C ASP A 48 -8.58 -7.83 0.55
N VAL A 49 -9.80 -7.33 0.38
CA VAL A 49 -10.49 -6.56 1.40
C VAL A 49 -11.36 -7.51 2.22
N SER A 50 -11.27 -7.41 3.55
CA SER A 50 -12.06 -8.24 4.46
C SER A 50 -13.55 -8.18 4.12
N GLN A 51 -14.19 -9.34 4.13
CA GLN A 51 -15.60 -9.49 3.81
C GLN A 51 -16.47 -8.61 4.72
N GLN A 52 -17.45 -7.92 4.14
CA GLN A 52 -18.39 -7.10 4.90
C GLN A 52 -19.78 -7.69 4.82
N LYS A 53 -20.41 -7.86 5.99
CA LYS A 53 -21.82 -8.24 6.10
C LYS A 53 -22.66 -6.98 6.18
N CYS A 54 -23.62 -6.84 5.28
CA CYS A 54 -24.56 -5.74 5.26
C CYS A 54 -25.99 -6.27 5.19
N ILE A 55 -26.90 -5.55 5.86
CA ILE A 55 -28.33 -5.81 5.83
C ILE A 55 -28.92 -4.81 4.85
N THR A 56 -29.58 -5.29 3.81
CA THR A 56 -30.25 -4.45 2.82
C THR A 56 -31.58 -3.93 3.36
N LYS A 57 -32.19 -2.97 2.65
CA LYS A 57 -33.51 -2.42 3.03
C LYS A 57 -34.62 -3.47 3.04
N ASP A 58 -34.45 -4.54 2.28
CA ASP A 58 -35.38 -5.68 2.18
C ASP A 58 -35.14 -6.73 3.27
N ASN A 59 -34.33 -6.40 4.29
CA ASN A 59 -34.00 -7.26 5.42
C ASN A 59 -33.27 -8.55 5.02
N VAL A 60 -32.55 -8.53 3.90
CA VAL A 60 -31.69 -9.63 3.44
C VAL A 60 -30.26 -9.37 3.88
N THR A 61 -29.60 -10.39 4.41
CA THR A 61 -28.17 -10.30 4.77
C THR A 61 -27.33 -10.71 3.57
N ILE A 62 -26.49 -9.80 3.09
CA ILE A 62 -25.53 -10.06 2.01
C ILE A 62 -24.11 -9.96 2.57
N THR A 63 -23.23 -10.85 2.10
CA THR A 63 -21.79 -10.75 2.35
C THR A 63 -21.10 -10.36 1.06
N ILE A 64 -20.30 -9.30 1.10
CA ILE A 64 -19.63 -8.75 -0.08
C ILE A 64 -18.12 -8.83 0.10
N ASN A 65 -17.46 -9.26 -0.96
CA ASN A 65 -16.01 -9.37 -1.07
C ASN A 65 -15.53 -8.43 -2.18
N ALA A 66 -14.36 -7.84 -1.98
CA ALA A 66 -13.73 -6.98 -2.98
C ALA A 66 -12.22 -7.18 -2.99
N VAL A 67 -11.62 -6.97 -4.16
CA VAL A 67 -10.19 -7.05 -4.39
C VAL A 67 -9.72 -5.70 -4.93
N VAL A 68 -8.66 -5.16 -4.33
CA VAL A 68 -8.08 -3.87 -4.75
C VAL A 68 -6.74 -4.13 -5.42
N TYR A 69 -6.56 -3.53 -6.60
CA TYR A 69 -5.32 -3.53 -7.35
C TYR A 69 -4.68 -2.15 -7.20
N TYR A 70 -3.48 -2.07 -6.65
CA TYR A 70 -2.76 -0.81 -6.53
C TYR A 70 -1.27 -0.99 -6.79
N LYS A 71 -0.62 0.10 -7.18
CA LYS A 71 0.84 0.19 -7.33
C LYS A 71 1.33 1.49 -6.72
N VAL A 72 2.56 1.48 -6.23
CA VAL A 72 3.19 2.69 -5.70
C VAL A 72 3.66 3.57 -6.86
N SER A 73 3.10 4.77 -7.00
CA SER A 73 3.53 5.74 -8.02
C SER A 73 4.80 6.49 -7.62
N ASP A 74 4.92 6.85 -6.34
CA ASP A 74 6.10 7.54 -5.79
C ASP A 74 6.57 6.86 -4.49
N ALA A 75 7.74 6.21 -4.57
CA ALA A 75 8.33 5.53 -3.43
C ALA A 75 8.69 6.49 -2.28
N LYS A 76 9.10 7.73 -2.58
CA LYS A 76 9.48 8.71 -1.54
C LYS A 76 8.28 9.01 -0.65
N LYS A 77 7.15 9.36 -1.26
CA LYS A 77 5.90 9.66 -0.56
C LYS A 77 5.40 8.44 0.21
N ALA A 78 5.34 7.29 -0.46
CA ALA A 78 4.86 6.05 0.15
C ALA A 78 5.60 5.67 1.43
N ALA A 79 6.92 5.89 1.51
CA ALA A 79 7.67 5.51 2.71
C ALA A 79 7.76 6.60 3.79
N LEU A 80 7.59 7.89 3.42
CA LEU A 80 7.72 9.01 4.36
C LEU A 80 6.37 9.46 4.93
N GLU A 81 5.30 9.42 4.13
CA GLU A 81 3.99 9.95 4.51
C GLU A 81 3.12 8.89 5.19
N VAL A 82 3.32 7.62 4.85
CA VAL A 82 2.50 6.51 5.36
C VAL A 82 3.39 5.45 5.97
N LYS A 83 3.11 5.08 7.23
CA LYS A 83 3.85 4.02 7.94
C LYS A 83 3.70 2.67 7.22
N ASP A 84 2.45 2.33 6.91
CA ASP A 84 2.05 1.11 6.23
C ASP A 84 0.97 1.40 5.18
N CYS A 85 1.38 1.45 3.91
CA CYS A 85 0.46 1.68 2.79
C CYS A 85 -0.54 0.53 2.63
N PHE A 86 -0.13 -0.72 2.93
CA PHE A 86 -1.00 -1.89 2.76
C PHE A 86 -2.19 -1.80 3.70
N PHE A 87 -1.91 -1.52 4.97
CA PHE A 87 -2.96 -1.35 5.98
C PHE A 87 -3.85 -0.14 5.67
N ALA A 88 -3.27 1.00 5.33
CA ALA A 88 -4.03 2.22 5.04
C ALA A 88 -4.98 2.06 3.84
N VAL A 89 -4.52 1.45 2.74
CA VAL A 89 -5.34 1.20 1.55
C VAL A 89 -6.48 0.22 1.87
N THR A 90 -6.19 -0.84 2.62
CA THR A 90 -7.20 -1.83 3.02
C THR A 90 -8.29 -1.19 3.88
N GLN A 91 -7.89 -0.39 4.88
CA GLN A 91 -8.83 0.31 5.77
C GLN A 91 -9.70 1.31 5.01
N LEU A 92 -9.10 2.06 4.07
CA LEU A 92 -9.82 2.99 3.22
C LEU A 92 -10.82 2.25 2.35
N ALA A 93 -10.39 1.17 1.68
CA ALA A 93 -11.26 0.35 0.85
C ALA A 93 -12.43 -0.24 1.65
N GLN A 94 -12.18 -0.74 2.86
CA GLN A 94 -13.24 -1.20 3.76
C GLN A 94 -14.24 -0.08 4.09
N THR A 95 -13.74 1.11 4.41
CA THR A 95 -14.60 2.24 4.76
C THR A 95 -15.43 2.69 3.57
N THR A 96 -14.83 2.75 2.39
CA THR A 96 -15.52 3.09 1.14
C THR A 96 -16.56 2.05 0.77
N LEU A 97 -16.23 0.76 0.83
CA LEU A 97 -17.20 -0.33 0.63
C LEU A 97 -18.38 -0.18 1.59
N ARG A 98 -18.12 -0.02 2.89
CA ARG A 98 -19.17 0.16 3.88
C ARG A 98 -20.09 1.33 3.55
N ASN A 99 -19.53 2.47 3.14
CA ASN A 99 -20.30 3.66 2.80
C ASN A 99 -21.13 3.50 1.53
N SER A 100 -20.58 2.83 0.51
CA SER A 100 -21.31 2.54 -0.73
C SER A 100 -22.50 1.61 -0.47
N LEU A 101 -22.36 0.63 0.43
CA LEU A 101 -23.40 -0.36 0.74
C LEU A 101 -24.62 0.22 1.46
N VAL A 102 -24.49 1.36 2.13
CA VAL A 102 -25.60 2.04 2.82
C VAL A 102 -26.69 2.56 1.84
N GLY A 103 -26.41 2.58 0.53
CA GLY A 103 -27.33 3.08 -0.50
C GLY A 103 -27.83 2.06 -1.53
N PHE A 104 -27.28 0.84 -1.59
CA PHE A 104 -27.64 -0.13 -2.64
C PHE A 104 -29.05 -0.71 -2.39
N LYS A 105 -29.94 -0.51 -3.38
CA LYS A 105 -31.14 -1.34 -3.54
C LYS A 105 -30.76 -2.56 -4.37
N LEU A 106 -31.31 -3.72 -4.01
CA LEU A 106 -31.11 -5.01 -4.68
C LEU A 106 -31.81 -5.14 -6.04
N ASP A 107 -32.13 -4.03 -6.72
CA ASP A 107 -32.81 -4.05 -8.02
C ASP A 107 -31.82 -3.72 -9.15
N GLU A 108 -31.03 -4.72 -9.52
CA GLU A 108 -30.60 -5.02 -10.90
C GLU A 108 -30.22 -6.50 -11.02
#